data_AF-A0A917EUQ4-F1
#
_entry.id   AF-A0A917EUQ4-F1
#
_cell.length_a   1.000
_cell.length_b   1.000
_cell.length_c   1.000
_cell.angle_alpha   90.00
_cell.angle_beta   90.00
_cell.angle_gamma   90.00
#
_symmetry.space_group_name_H-M   'P 1'
#
loop_
_entity.id
_entity.type
_entity.pdbx_description
1 polymer ?
#
loop_
_entity_poly.entity_id
_entity_poly.type
_entity_poly.pdbx_seq_one_letter_code
_entity_poly.pdbx_strand_id
1 'polypeptide(L)'
;MRQAYRRVYDEQMTHHLAHGPGEIPVAGLLLAAGAGRRMGMPKALVRSDDGVAWVVRGARLLLASGCSPVVVVVGAHAAEVEAVLAASLDADARLRVVRALDWAEGMSASLRVGLLALGAVGATERAEAAGSAERADVVAGAGAAEHVEAAKATGGGEAAGGAEAADRRTPQASGVVITLVDLPDLVAAEIDRVVARALGEGDRGGHGGGADDDVAFEGARGRRALVQATYQGRPGHPVFVGREHWNALADEITGDRGARAYLEAHGAELVECGDLGSGADVDRLLPPSGGTA
;
A
#
# COMPACT_ATOMS: atom_id res chain seq x y z
N MET A 1 15.54 -25.51 8.04
CA MET A 1 14.37 -24.74 7.54
C MET A 1 13.61 -24.03 8.66
N ARG A 2 13.21 -24.71 9.75
CA ARG A 2 12.40 -24.18 10.89
C ARG A 2 12.99 -23.04 11.76
N GLN A 3 14.29 -22.73 11.65
CA GLN A 3 14.96 -21.72 12.50
C GLN A 3 15.48 -20.50 11.75
N ALA A 4 15.72 -20.62 10.43
CA ALA A 4 16.23 -19.51 9.62
C ALA A 4 15.17 -18.40 9.43
N TYR A 5 13.89 -18.77 9.31
CA TYR A 5 12.76 -17.85 9.16
C TYR A 5 12.51 -16.96 10.40
N ARG A 6 12.72 -17.50 11.60
CA ARG A 6 12.48 -16.79 12.87
C ARG A 6 13.52 -15.69 13.12
N ARG A 7 14.76 -15.94 12.73
CA ARG A 7 15.88 -15.04 13.01
C ARG A 7 15.87 -13.80 12.10
N VAL A 8 15.52 -13.98 10.83
CA VAL A 8 15.39 -12.88 9.86
C VAL A 8 14.24 -11.94 10.23
N TYR A 9 13.09 -12.47 10.67
CA TYR A 9 11.93 -11.65 11.04
C TYR A 9 12.15 -10.82 12.32
N ASP A 10 12.75 -11.42 13.35
CA ASP A 10 12.99 -10.74 14.64
C ASP A 10 14.20 -9.79 14.61
N GLU A 11 15.27 -10.09 13.84
CA GLU A 11 16.47 -9.23 13.75
C GLU A 11 16.29 -8.03 12.79
N GLN A 12 15.37 -8.11 11.81
CA GLN A 12 15.18 -7.06 10.79
C GLN A 12 14.12 -6.00 11.15
N MET A 13 13.25 -6.23 12.15
CA MET A 13 12.34 -5.19 12.67
C MET A 13 13.05 -4.08 13.46
N THR A 14 14.33 -4.25 13.80
CA THR A 14 15.07 -3.37 14.73
C THR A 14 15.74 -2.14 14.11
N HIS A 15 15.69 -1.96 12.79
CA HIS A 15 16.23 -0.78 12.12
C HIS A 15 15.29 -0.31 11.02
N HIS A 16 14.28 0.50 11.36
CA HIS A 16 13.38 1.09 10.38
C HIS A 16 13.30 2.60 10.53
N LEU A 17 13.23 3.24 9.37
CA LEU A 17 12.84 4.64 9.21
C LEU A 17 11.36 4.72 9.61
N ALA A 18 11.11 4.92 10.91
CA ALA A 18 9.84 5.46 11.33
C ALA A 18 9.71 6.82 10.64
N HIS A 19 8.76 6.95 9.71
CA HIS A 19 8.59 8.20 8.98
C HIS A 19 8.09 9.27 9.95
N GLY A 20 9.04 10.00 10.50
CA GLY A 20 8.81 10.98 11.55
C GLY A 20 8.09 12.21 11.01
N PRO A 21 7.57 13.08 11.88
CA PRO A 21 7.05 14.38 11.47
C PRO A 21 8.16 15.18 10.76
N GLY A 22 8.05 15.31 9.43
CA GLY A 22 9.07 15.90 8.55
C GLY A 22 9.38 15.07 7.30
N GLU A 23 8.97 13.80 7.24
CA GLU A 23 9.18 12.93 6.08
C GLU A 23 7.99 12.92 5.10
N ILE A 24 8.27 12.52 3.87
CA ILE A 24 7.29 12.46 2.79
C ILE A 24 6.36 11.27 3.03
N PRO A 25 5.06 11.48 3.21
CA PRO A 25 4.15 10.38 3.48
C PRO A 25 4.04 9.46 2.27
N VAL A 26 4.10 8.16 2.52
CA VAL A 26 3.92 7.10 1.54
C VAL A 26 2.79 6.21 2.02
N ALA A 27 1.79 5.97 1.17
CA ALA A 27 0.72 5.04 1.49
C ALA A 27 1.15 3.59 1.27
N GLY A 28 0.55 2.66 2.01
CA GLY A 28 0.68 1.23 1.77
C GLY A 28 -0.61 0.67 1.19
N LEU A 29 -0.52 -0.22 0.20
CA LEU A 29 -1.67 -0.91 -0.39
C LEU A 29 -1.40 -2.42 -0.45
N LEU A 30 -2.14 -3.18 0.35
CA LEU A 30 -2.12 -4.64 0.36
C LEU A 30 -3.31 -5.20 -0.42
N LEU A 31 -3.03 -5.94 -1.49
CA LEU A 31 -4.05 -6.60 -2.30
C LEU A 31 -4.33 -8.02 -1.76
N ALA A 32 -5.51 -8.21 -1.15
CA ALA A 32 -5.91 -9.43 -0.47
C ALA A 32 -7.31 -9.93 -0.88
N ALA A 33 -7.84 -9.50 -2.03
CA ALA A 33 -9.23 -9.75 -2.43
C ALA A 33 -9.48 -11.12 -3.10
N GLY A 34 -8.41 -11.82 -3.50
CA GLY A 34 -8.50 -13.02 -4.34
C GLY A 34 -9.04 -14.26 -3.61
N ALA A 35 -9.87 -15.04 -4.29
CA ALA A 35 -10.46 -16.29 -3.76
C ALA A 35 -9.48 -17.47 -3.62
N GLY A 36 -8.24 -17.35 -4.11
CA GLY A 36 -7.24 -18.43 -4.02
C GLY A 36 -7.71 -19.75 -4.66
N ARG A 37 -8.40 -19.69 -5.81
CA ARG A 37 -9.03 -20.86 -6.47
C ARG A 37 -8.09 -22.06 -6.64
N ARG A 38 -6.80 -21.81 -6.93
CA ARG A 38 -5.76 -22.84 -7.08
C ARG A 38 -5.33 -23.47 -5.75
N MET A 39 -5.48 -22.75 -4.64
CA MET A 39 -5.26 -23.23 -3.27
C MET A 39 -6.48 -23.90 -2.66
N GLY A 40 -7.69 -23.63 -3.17
CA GLY A 40 -8.94 -24.11 -2.58
C GLY A 40 -9.39 -23.32 -1.34
N MET A 41 -8.68 -22.25 -0.96
CA MET A 41 -9.04 -21.33 0.13
C MET A 41 -8.50 -19.91 -0.14
N PRO A 42 -9.06 -18.86 0.50
CA PRO A 42 -8.56 -17.50 0.36
C PRO A 42 -7.11 -17.36 0.86
N LYS A 43 -6.22 -16.86 0.01
CA LYS A 43 -4.78 -16.69 0.33
C LYS A 43 -4.58 -15.81 1.57
N ALA A 44 -5.44 -14.81 1.75
CA ALA A 44 -5.42 -13.91 2.90
C ALA A 44 -5.50 -14.61 4.26
N LEU A 45 -6.19 -15.75 4.33
CA LEU A 45 -6.42 -16.53 5.55
C LEU A 45 -5.42 -17.66 5.75
N VAL A 46 -4.52 -17.89 4.79
CA VAL A 46 -3.42 -18.85 4.97
C VAL A 46 -2.56 -18.37 6.14
N ARG A 47 -2.19 -19.29 7.02
CA ARG A 47 -1.36 -19.02 8.18
C ARG A 47 0.03 -19.56 7.97
N SER A 48 1.02 -18.76 8.35
CA SER A 48 2.41 -19.21 8.47
C SER A 48 2.57 -20.17 9.66
N ASP A 49 3.73 -20.80 9.78
CA ASP A 49 4.05 -21.76 10.85
C ASP A 49 3.90 -21.16 12.27
N ASP A 50 4.03 -19.85 12.40
CA ASP A 50 3.82 -19.08 13.64
C ASP A 50 2.33 -18.85 13.97
N GLY A 51 1.42 -19.34 13.12
CA GLY A 51 -0.01 -19.19 13.25
C GLY A 51 -0.56 -17.84 12.79
N VAL A 52 0.28 -16.94 12.26
CA VAL A 52 -0.13 -15.60 11.81
C VAL A 52 -0.67 -15.69 10.38
N ALA A 53 -1.85 -15.10 10.16
CA ALA A 53 -2.45 -15.02 8.82
C ALA A 53 -1.62 -14.10 7.90
N TRP A 54 -1.49 -14.47 6.64
CA TRP A 54 -0.70 -13.71 5.67
C TRP A 54 -1.17 -12.27 5.50
N VAL A 55 -2.49 -12.03 5.57
CA VAL A 55 -3.04 -10.67 5.53
C VAL A 55 -2.55 -9.79 6.70
N VAL A 56 -2.41 -10.38 7.89
CA VAL A 56 -1.91 -9.68 9.08
C VAL A 56 -0.43 -9.39 8.92
N ARG A 57 0.34 -10.35 8.37
CA ARG A 57 1.78 -10.19 8.13
C ARG A 57 2.06 -9.06 7.13
N GLY A 58 1.37 -9.06 5.99
CA GLY A 58 1.51 -8.01 4.97
C GLY A 58 1.10 -6.62 5.49
N ALA A 59 0.00 -6.54 6.26
CA ALA A 59 -0.43 -5.28 6.85
C ALA A 59 0.57 -4.76 7.90
N ARG A 60 1.08 -5.63 8.78
CA ARG A 60 2.14 -5.30 9.75
C ARG A 60 3.40 -4.81 9.05
N LEU A 61 3.77 -5.44 7.93
CA LEU A 61 4.96 -5.08 7.19
C LEU A 61 4.88 -3.65 6.66
N LEU A 62 3.78 -3.30 5.99
CA LEU A 62 3.55 -1.93 5.50
C LEU A 62 3.54 -0.90 6.65
N LEU A 63 2.86 -1.22 7.75
CA LEU A 63 2.81 -0.35 8.94
C LEU A 63 4.19 -0.15 9.59
N ALA A 64 5.01 -1.20 9.60
CA ALA A 64 6.38 -1.17 10.12
C ALA A 64 7.30 -0.34 9.22
N SER A 65 7.18 -0.45 7.89
CA SER A 65 7.89 0.38 6.90
C SER A 65 7.42 1.84 6.88
N GLY A 66 6.67 2.29 7.89
CA GLY A 66 6.24 3.68 8.03
C GLY A 66 5.12 4.12 7.09
N CYS A 67 4.51 3.21 6.32
CA CYS A 67 3.42 3.56 5.42
C CYS A 67 2.23 4.17 6.20
N SER A 68 1.67 5.25 5.68
CA SER A 68 0.51 5.94 6.25
C SER A 68 -0.25 6.70 5.15
N PRO A 69 -1.55 6.40 4.93
CA PRO A 69 -2.31 5.28 5.50
C PRO A 69 -1.87 3.92 4.92
N VAL A 70 -2.26 2.82 5.57
CA VAL A 70 -2.20 1.46 5.03
C VAL A 70 -3.60 0.98 4.68
N VAL A 71 -3.87 0.75 3.40
CA VAL A 71 -5.13 0.22 2.89
C VAL A 71 -4.99 -1.26 2.58
N VAL A 72 -5.85 -2.08 3.16
CA VAL A 72 -5.97 -3.52 2.83
C VAL A 72 -7.24 -3.73 2.04
N VAL A 73 -7.12 -4.21 0.80
CA VAL A 73 -8.28 -4.50 -0.06
C VAL A 73 -8.65 -5.97 0.07
N VAL A 74 -9.86 -6.23 0.55
CA VAL A 74 -10.42 -7.58 0.79
C VAL A 74 -11.56 -7.87 -0.19
N GLY A 75 -11.89 -9.14 -0.39
CA GLY A 75 -12.88 -9.58 -1.38
C GLY A 75 -13.50 -10.90 -0.95
N ALA A 76 -13.06 -12.01 -1.55
CA ALA A 76 -13.48 -13.34 -1.12
C ALA A 76 -13.25 -13.53 0.39
N HIS A 77 -14.28 -13.96 1.12
CA HIS A 77 -14.26 -14.12 2.57
C HIS A 77 -13.95 -12.83 3.36
N ALA A 78 -14.33 -11.65 2.84
CA ALA A 78 -14.06 -10.34 3.47
C ALA A 78 -14.37 -10.29 4.97
N ALA A 79 -15.53 -10.80 5.41
CA ALA A 79 -15.92 -10.77 6.81
C ALA A 79 -14.94 -11.54 7.74
N GLU A 80 -14.43 -12.68 7.27
CA GLU A 80 -13.45 -13.49 8.02
C GLU A 80 -12.08 -12.82 8.05
N VAL A 81 -11.66 -12.26 6.91
CA VAL A 81 -10.40 -11.50 6.79
C VAL A 81 -10.41 -10.26 7.69
N GLU A 82 -11.51 -9.52 7.72
CA GLU A 82 -11.72 -8.36 8.59
C GLU A 82 -11.67 -8.74 10.07
N ALA A 83 -12.34 -9.83 10.45
CA ALA A 83 -12.30 -10.31 11.83
C ALA A 83 -10.86 -10.65 12.28
N VAL A 84 -10.07 -11.28 11.39
CA VAL A 84 -8.66 -11.61 11.66
C VAL A 84 -7.78 -10.35 11.78
N LEU A 85 -8.00 -9.37 10.91
CA LEU A 85 -7.30 -8.07 10.95
C LEU A 85 -7.65 -7.30 12.23
N ALA A 86 -8.92 -7.16 12.57
CA ALA A 86 -9.37 -6.49 13.79
C ALA A 86 -8.77 -7.17 15.03
N ALA A 87 -8.86 -8.50 15.13
CA ALA A 87 -8.28 -9.23 16.26
C ALA A 87 -6.76 -9.03 16.42
N SER A 88 -6.05 -8.62 15.35
CA SER A 88 -4.59 -8.53 15.33
C SER A 88 -4.02 -7.10 15.30
N LEU A 89 -4.81 -6.11 14.84
CA LEU A 89 -4.34 -4.78 14.45
C LEU A 89 -5.34 -3.61 14.70
N ASP A 90 -6.49 -3.84 15.36
CA ASP A 90 -7.59 -2.85 15.50
C ASP A 90 -7.19 -1.50 16.13
N ALA A 91 -6.07 -1.43 16.85
CA ALA A 91 -5.60 -0.20 17.49
C ALA A 91 -4.78 0.74 16.59
N ASP A 92 -4.37 0.33 15.38
CA ASP A 92 -3.54 1.19 14.51
C ASP A 92 -4.42 2.06 13.61
N ALA A 93 -4.49 3.36 13.94
CA ALA A 93 -5.28 4.35 13.20
C ALA A 93 -4.88 4.53 11.72
N ARG A 94 -3.70 4.04 11.32
CA ARG A 94 -3.25 4.09 9.92
C ARG A 94 -3.88 2.98 9.07
N LEU A 95 -4.39 1.92 9.69
CA LEU A 95 -4.94 0.76 8.98
C LEU A 95 -6.39 1.00 8.55
N ARG A 96 -6.68 0.78 7.26
CA ARG A 96 -8.01 0.90 6.67
C ARG A 96 -8.31 -0.34 5.84
N VAL A 97 -9.48 -0.95 6.05
CA VAL A 97 -9.91 -2.12 5.28
C VAL A 97 -10.99 -1.70 4.28
N VAL A 98 -10.82 -2.09 3.01
CA VAL A 98 -11.74 -1.74 1.92
C VAL A 98 -12.20 -3.01 1.21
N ARG A 99 -13.50 -3.14 0.97
CA ARG A 99 -14.09 -4.29 0.26
C ARG A 99 -14.16 -4.03 -1.24
N ALA A 100 -13.53 -4.88 -2.04
CA ALA A 100 -13.78 -4.96 -3.48
C ALA A 100 -14.95 -5.94 -3.72
N LEU A 101 -16.16 -5.41 -3.93
CA LEU A 101 -17.37 -6.23 -4.14
C LEU A 101 -17.31 -6.98 -5.48
N ASP A 102 -16.74 -6.34 -6.50
CA ASP A 102 -16.59 -6.88 -7.85
C ASP A 102 -15.29 -7.69 -8.02
N TRP A 103 -14.74 -8.26 -6.93
CA TRP A 103 -13.50 -9.06 -6.96
C TRP A 103 -13.57 -10.23 -7.95
N ALA A 104 -14.78 -10.69 -8.28
CA ALA A 104 -15.02 -11.77 -9.22
C ALA A 104 -14.88 -11.34 -10.70
N GLU A 105 -14.89 -10.04 -11.00
CA GLU A 105 -14.85 -9.49 -12.37
C GLU A 105 -13.43 -9.44 -12.97
N GLY A 106 -12.39 -9.72 -12.18
CA GLY A 106 -11.02 -9.87 -12.68
C GLY A 106 -9.95 -9.41 -11.69
N MET A 107 -8.68 -9.73 -12.01
CA MET A 107 -7.51 -9.46 -11.15
C MET A 107 -7.29 -7.97 -10.83
N SER A 108 -7.84 -7.06 -11.63
CA SER A 108 -7.60 -5.61 -11.51
C SER A 108 -8.60 -4.86 -10.63
N ALA A 109 -9.72 -5.49 -10.26
CA ALA A 109 -10.79 -4.84 -9.49
C ALA A 109 -10.29 -4.37 -8.11
N SER A 110 -9.48 -5.18 -7.43
CA SER A 110 -8.94 -4.85 -6.10
C SER A 110 -7.95 -3.69 -6.14
N LEU A 111 -7.07 -3.66 -7.14
CA LEU A 111 -6.13 -2.56 -7.31
C LEU A 111 -6.86 -1.24 -7.58
N ARG A 112 -7.84 -1.25 -8.49
CA ARG A 112 -8.64 -0.06 -8.80
C ARG A 112 -9.37 0.47 -7.56
N VAL A 113 -10.03 -0.41 -6.82
CA VAL A 113 -10.72 -0.06 -5.55
C VAL A 113 -9.73 0.52 -4.54
N GLY A 114 -8.54 -0.07 -4.41
CA GLY A 114 -7.49 0.42 -3.52
C GLY A 114 -7.00 1.83 -3.86
N LEU A 115 -6.71 2.09 -5.14
CA LEU A 115 -6.25 3.42 -5.60
C LEU A 115 -7.33 4.49 -5.42
N LEU A 116 -8.60 4.17 -5.72
CA LEU A 116 -9.72 5.09 -5.52
C LEU A 116 -9.94 5.40 -4.03
N ALA A 117 -9.83 4.40 -3.15
CA ALA A 117 -9.93 4.60 -1.71
C ALA A 117 -8.84 5.55 -1.19
N LEU A 118 -7.59 5.35 -1.61
CA LEU A 118 -6.46 6.26 -1.29
C LEU A 118 -6.68 7.68 -1.85
N GLY A 119 -7.31 7.79 -3.02
CA GLY A 119 -7.74 9.05 -3.61
C GLY A 119 -8.72 9.81 -2.71
N ALA A 120 -9.70 9.09 -2.15
CA ALA A 120 -10.76 9.61 -1.30
C ALA A 120 -10.26 10.00 0.11
N VAL A 121 -9.34 9.23 0.72
CA VAL A 121 -8.72 9.58 2.02
C VAL A 121 -8.18 11.01 1.99
N GLY A 122 -7.40 11.30 0.96
CA GLY A 122 -6.81 12.61 0.78
C GLY A 122 -7.83 13.72 0.45
N ALA A 123 -9.05 13.38 0.04
CA ALA A 123 -10.13 14.34 -0.17
C ALA A 123 -10.89 14.63 1.14
N THR A 124 -11.14 13.61 1.96
CA THR A 124 -11.75 13.74 3.29
C THR A 124 -10.87 14.55 4.22
N GLU A 125 -9.57 14.26 4.28
CA GLU A 125 -8.60 15.05 5.07
C GLU A 125 -8.58 16.53 4.67
N ARG A 126 -8.77 16.84 3.36
CA ARG A 126 -8.89 18.22 2.87
C ARG A 126 -10.21 18.88 3.27
N ALA A 127 -11.32 18.14 3.21
CA ALA A 127 -12.62 18.65 3.60
C ALA A 127 -12.69 18.91 5.11
N GLU A 128 -12.11 18.04 5.93
CA GLU A 128 -11.97 18.22 7.38
C GLU A 128 -11.05 19.39 7.73
N ALA A 129 -9.89 19.50 7.07
CA ALA A 129 -8.99 20.63 7.26
C ALA A 129 -9.60 21.96 6.81
N ALA A 130 -10.38 21.98 5.71
CA ALA A 130 -11.10 23.16 5.25
C ALA A 130 -12.31 23.51 6.12
N GLY A 131 -12.97 22.51 6.73
CA GLY A 131 -14.12 22.69 7.61
C GLY A 131 -13.76 23.10 9.05
N SER A 132 -12.52 22.84 9.50
CA SER A 132 -12.06 23.22 10.85
C SER A 132 -11.89 24.74 11.06
N ALA A 133 -11.93 25.54 9.99
CA ALA A 133 -12.00 26.99 10.09
C ALA A 133 -13.38 27.52 10.52
N GLU A 134 -14.43 26.69 10.53
CA GLU A 134 -15.79 27.13 10.86
C GLU A 134 -16.62 26.04 11.57
N ARG A 135 -16.30 25.73 12.85
CA ARG A 135 -17.27 25.65 13.99
C ARG A 135 -16.73 24.87 15.19
N ALA A 136 -17.10 25.41 16.36
CA ALA A 136 -16.94 24.86 17.69
C ALA A 136 -17.94 23.73 18.02
N ASP A 137 -17.52 22.87 18.95
CA ASP A 137 -18.27 21.93 19.81
C ASP A 137 -19.25 20.92 19.18
N VAL A 138 -18.83 19.64 19.06
CA VAL A 138 -19.65 18.44 19.38
C VAL A 138 -18.75 17.29 19.89
N VAL A 139 -19.26 16.61 20.93
CA VAL A 139 -18.70 15.52 21.74
C VAL A 139 -18.40 14.23 20.95
N ALA A 140 -17.31 13.56 21.34
CA ALA A 140 -16.83 12.27 20.86
C ALA A 140 -17.82 11.11 21.09
N GLY A 141 -17.95 10.22 20.09
CA GLY A 141 -18.68 8.97 20.17
C GLY A 141 -18.10 7.92 19.23
N ALA A 142 -17.88 6.73 19.77
CA ALA A 142 -17.16 5.60 19.18
C ALA A 142 -17.85 4.93 17.98
N GLY A 143 -17.04 4.34 17.10
CA GLY A 143 -17.33 3.10 16.36
C GLY A 143 -18.25 3.20 15.14
N ALA A 144 -17.67 3.05 13.94
CA ALA A 144 -18.32 2.39 12.80
C ALA A 144 -17.30 2.13 11.69
N ALA A 145 -17.31 0.92 11.14
CA ALA A 145 -16.68 0.60 9.87
C ALA A 145 -17.33 1.46 8.77
N GLU A 146 -16.62 2.49 8.32
CA GLU A 146 -17.11 3.36 7.25
C GLU A 146 -17.07 2.60 5.91
N HIS A 147 -18.26 2.25 5.44
CA HIS A 147 -18.50 1.80 4.08
C HIS A 147 -18.23 2.96 3.12
N VAL A 148 -17.24 2.79 2.23
CA VAL A 148 -17.09 3.66 1.06
C VAL A 148 -17.59 2.90 -0.16
N GLU A 149 -18.83 3.22 -0.57
CA GLU A 149 -19.41 2.82 -1.85
C GLU A 149 -18.87 3.77 -2.93
N ALA A 150 -18.24 3.24 -3.98
CA ALA A 150 -17.62 4.05 -5.04
C ALA A 150 -18.68 4.77 -5.89
N ALA A 151 -18.87 6.07 -5.62
CA ALA A 151 -19.82 6.92 -6.34
C ALA A 151 -19.36 7.21 -7.79
N LYS A 152 -20.26 7.02 -8.76
CA LYS A 152 -20.15 7.56 -10.12
C LYS A 152 -20.57 9.03 -10.11
N ALA A 153 -19.70 9.95 -10.53
CA ALA A 153 -20.05 11.37 -10.66
C ALA A 153 -20.47 11.74 -12.09
N THR A 154 -21.60 12.43 -12.21
CA THR A 154 -22.01 13.26 -13.36
C THR A 154 -21.64 14.72 -13.06
N GLY A 155 -21.29 15.48 -14.10
CA GLY A 155 -20.44 16.67 -13.98
C GLY A 155 -21.10 18.05 -13.83
N GLY A 156 -20.24 19.07 -13.91
CA GLY A 156 -20.54 20.43 -14.34
C GLY A 156 -20.45 21.53 -13.26
N GLY A 157 -19.50 22.47 -13.41
CA GLY A 157 -19.56 23.81 -12.81
C GLY A 157 -18.21 24.43 -12.43
N GLU A 158 -17.69 25.32 -13.27
CA GLU A 158 -16.55 26.20 -12.99
C GLU A 158 -16.90 27.31 -12.01
N ALA A 159 -15.97 27.64 -11.10
CA ALA A 159 -15.73 29.02 -10.66
C ALA A 159 -14.29 29.16 -10.13
N ALA A 160 -13.59 30.15 -10.65
CA ALA A 160 -12.20 30.47 -10.38
C ALA A 160 -12.03 31.38 -9.15
N GLY A 161 -10.82 31.33 -8.57
CA GLY A 161 -10.18 32.50 -7.97
C GLY A 161 -10.03 32.53 -6.45
N GLY A 162 -8.80 32.31 -5.97
CA GLY A 162 -8.28 32.89 -4.74
C GLY A 162 -8.14 31.96 -3.53
N ALA A 163 -6.92 31.45 -3.30
CA ALA A 163 -6.37 31.15 -1.96
C ALA A 163 -4.91 30.64 -2.08
N GLU A 164 -3.95 31.55 -2.30
CA GLU A 164 -2.51 31.24 -2.39
C GLU A 164 -1.77 31.37 -1.04
N ALA A 165 -2.46 31.35 0.10
CA ALA A 165 -1.80 31.53 1.39
C ALA A 165 -2.53 30.83 2.56
N ALA A 166 -2.58 29.49 2.53
CA ALA A 166 -2.91 28.67 3.70
C ALA A 166 -2.53 27.18 3.46
N ASP A 167 -1.30 26.90 3.02
CA ASP A 167 -0.81 25.53 2.82
C ASP A 167 0.08 25.08 3.99
N ARG A 168 -0.54 24.82 5.14
CA ARG A 168 0.01 23.86 6.10
C ARG A 168 -0.94 22.66 6.11
N ARG A 169 -1.11 22.05 4.93
CA ARG A 169 -1.98 20.88 4.73
C ARG A 169 -1.35 19.67 5.40
N THR A 170 -2.16 18.82 6.02
CA THR A 170 -1.80 17.44 6.34
C THR A 170 -1.11 16.85 5.11
N PRO A 171 0.15 16.38 5.21
CA PRO A 171 0.89 16.02 4.02
C PRO A 171 0.21 14.80 3.38
N GLN A 172 -0.25 14.99 2.16
CA GLN A 172 -0.90 13.94 1.38
C GLN A 172 0.16 12.99 0.83
N ALA A 173 -0.09 11.68 0.89
CA ALA A 173 0.86 10.69 0.41
C ALA A 173 1.37 10.99 -1.01
N SER A 174 2.69 11.09 -1.16
CA SER A 174 3.35 11.35 -2.45
C SER A 174 3.27 10.15 -3.38
N GLY A 175 3.11 8.95 -2.85
CA GLY A 175 2.87 7.75 -3.64
C GLY A 175 2.35 6.61 -2.77
N VAL A 176 2.20 5.45 -3.39
CA VAL A 176 1.74 4.23 -2.73
C VAL A 176 2.69 3.08 -3.05
N VAL A 177 3.06 2.31 -2.03
CA VAL A 177 3.69 1.00 -2.20
C VAL A 177 2.61 -0.08 -2.25
N ILE A 178 2.60 -0.86 -3.32
CA ILE A 178 1.63 -1.91 -3.61
C ILE A 178 2.31 -3.27 -3.45
N THR A 179 1.69 -4.14 -2.66
CA THR A 179 2.13 -5.53 -2.43
C THR A 179 0.95 -6.51 -2.46
N LEU A 180 1.27 -7.79 -2.60
CA LEU A 180 0.31 -8.90 -2.62
C LEU A 180 0.34 -9.66 -1.31
N VAL A 181 -0.80 -10.25 -0.93
CA VAL A 181 -0.92 -11.00 0.33
C VAL A 181 -0.16 -12.34 0.33
N ASP A 182 0.24 -12.84 -0.83
CA ASP A 182 0.81 -14.16 -1.04
C ASP A 182 2.31 -14.15 -1.32
N LEU A 183 3.00 -13.11 -0.85
CA LEU A 183 4.46 -12.95 -0.85
C LEU A 183 5.00 -13.18 0.58
N PRO A 184 5.04 -14.43 1.08
CA PRO A 184 5.32 -14.70 2.49
C PRO A 184 6.77 -14.41 2.91
N ASP A 185 7.69 -14.29 1.94
CA ASP A 185 9.11 -13.97 2.15
C ASP A 185 9.41 -12.48 1.96
N LEU A 186 8.42 -11.64 1.64
CA LEU A 186 8.60 -10.20 1.53
C LEU A 186 9.04 -9.61 2.87
N VAL A 187 10.09 -8.80 2.84
CA VAL A 187 10.63 -8.08 4.01
C VAL A 187 10.60 -6.57 3.81
N ALA A 188 10.69 -5.85 4.92
CA ALA A 188 10.56 -4.39 4.90
C ALA A 188 11.73 -3.70 4.20
N ALA A 189 12.93 -4.29 4.23
CA ALA A 189 14.07 -3.80 3.48
C ALA A 189 13.80 -3.72 1.96
N GLU A 190 12.90 -4.55 1.42
CA GLU A 190 12.49 -4.48 0.01
C GLU A 190 11.56 -3.29 -0.25
N ILE A 191 10.66 -3.01 0.69
CA ILE A 191 9.79 -1.82 0.66
C ILE A 191 10.65 -0.56 0.76
N ASP A 192 11.52 -0.50 1.77
CA ASP A 192 12.39 0.64 2.03
C ASP A 192 13.28 0.93 0.82
N ARG A 193 13.84 -0.10 0.18
CA ARG A 193 14.67 0.06 -1.03
C ARG A 193 13.88 0.64 -2.21
N VAL A 194 12.66 0.15 -2.43
CA VAL A 194 11.79 0.66 -3.51
C VAL A 194 11.35 2.10 -3.23
N VAL A 195 11.00 2.43 -1.97
CA VAL A 195 10.63 3.79 -1.55
C VAL A 195 11.82 4.74 -1.67
N ALA A 196 12.98 4.38 -1.12
CA ALA A 196 14.20 5.18 -1.20
C ALA A 196 14.55 5.53 -2.66
N ARG A 197 14.42 4.56 -3.57
CA ARG A 197 14.64 4.83 -5.00
C ARG A 197 13.61 5.77 -5.60
N ALA A 198 12.34 5.63 -5.24
CA ALA A 198 11.27 6.50 -5.71
C ALA A 198 11.46 7.95 -5.24
N LEU A 199 11.86 8.14 -3.97
CA LEU A 199 12.11 9.46 -3.39
C LEU A 199 13.45 10.06 -3.83
N GLY A 200 14.38 9.25 -4.34
CA GLY A 200 15.65 9.72 -4.89
C GLY A 200 16.80 9.78 -3.91
N GLU A 201 16.71 9.03 -2.81
CA GLU A 201 17.83 8.83 -1.91
C GLU A 201 19.01 8.21 -2.67
N GLY A 202 20.18 8.85 -2.57
CA GLY A 202 21.40 8.44 -3.29
C GLY A 202 21.69 9.18 -4.60
N ASP A 203 20.76 9.98 -5.12
CA ASP A 203 20.95 10.82 -6.32
C ASP A 203 21.40 12.26 -5.98
N ARG A 204 21.69 12.52 -4.69
CA ARG A 204 22.07 13.83 -4.14
C ARG A 204 23.48 14.24 -4.59
N GLY A 205 23.61 14.64 -5.84
CA GLY A 205 24.78 15.35 -6.35
C GLY A 205 24.88 16.74 -5.73
N GLY A 206 25.32 16.85 -4.47
CA GLY A 206 25.83 18.09 -3.86
C GLY A 206 24.95 19.34 -3.99
N HIS A 207 23.62 19.22 -3.84
CA HIS A 207 22.75 20.39 -3.81
C HIS A 207 22.84 21.00 -2.40
N GLY A 208 23.38 22.21 -2.29
CA GLY A 208 23.52 22.95 -1.03
C GLY A 208 22.21 23.57 -0.52
N GLY A 209 21.08 22.88 -0.73
CA GLY A 209 19.75 23.28 -0.23
C GLY A 209 19.56 22.93 1.24
N GLY A 210 18.62 23.60 1.90
CA GLY A 210 18.24 23.24 3.28
C GLY A 210 17.37 21.98 3.31
N ALA A 211 17.19 21.38 4.49
CA ALA A 211 16.39 20.16 4.67
C ALA A 211 14.93 20.28 4.14
N ASP A 212 14.34 21.48 4.20
CA ASP A 212 12.99 21.73 3.68
C ASP A 212 12.94 21.67 2.13
N ASP A 213 14.00 22.12 1.45
CA ASP A 213 14.11 22.05 -0.01
C ASP A 213 14.27 20.59 -0.47
N ASP A 214 15.01 19.78 0.32
CA ASP A 214 15.19 18.35 0.07
C ASP A 214 13.85 17.60 0.17
N VAL A 215 13.07 17.84 1.23
CA VAL A 215 11.73 17.24 1.41
C VAL A 215 10.76 17.64 0.29
N ALA A 216 10.81 18.90 -0.15
CA ALA A 216 9.98 19.35 -1.28
C ALA A 216 10.38 18.68 -2.60
N PHE A 217 11.69 18.53 -2.87
CA PHE A 217 12.21 17.88 -4.06
C PHE A 217 11.90 16.37 -4.09
N GLU A 218 12.22 15.67 -3.00
CA GLU A 218 11.94 14.24 -2.83
C GLU A 218 10.42 13.99 -2.94
N GLY A 219 9.60 14.91 -2.41
CA GLY A 219 8.14 14.84 -2.52
C GLY A 219 7.64 15.01 -3.95
N ALA A 220 8.17 15.99 -4.68
CA ALA A 220 7.83 16.20 -6.09
C ALA A 220 8.27 15.04 -6.98
N ARG A 221 9.45 14.46 -6.73
CA ARG A 221 9.94 13.26 -7.43
C ARG A 221 9.06 12.06 -7.12
N GLY A 222 8.78 11.81 -5.84
CA GLY A 222 7.92 10.71 -5.38
C GLY A 222 6.54 10.74 -6.04
N ARG A 223 5.95 11.94 -6.23
CA ARG A 223 4.65 12.10 -6.90
C ARG A 223 4.61 11.62 -8.35
N ARG A 224 5.75 11.60 -9.03
CA ARG A 224 5.91 11.20 -10.45
C ARG A 224 6.62 9.87 -10.64
N ALA A 225 7.09 9.26 -9.55
CA ALA A 225 7.90 8.06 -9.63
C ALA A 225 7.03 6.82 -9.94
N LEU A 226 7.55 5.95 -10.80
CA LEU A 226 7.11 4.57 -10.94
C LEU A 226 8.34 3.70 -10.70
N VAL A 227 8.31 2.88 -9.65
CA VAL A 227 9.43 2.00 -9.30
C VAL A 227 8.90 0.61 -9.03
N GLN A 228 9.57 -0.41 -9.56
CA GLN A 228 9.17 -1.80 -9.43
C GLN A 228 10.36 -2.66 -9.00
N ALA A 229 10.14 -3.48 -7.97
CA ALA A 229 11.11 -4.50 -7.58
C ALA A 229 11.34 -5.52 -8.70
N THR A 230 12.57 -6.01 -8.80
CA THR A 230 12.97 -7.11 -9.67
C THR A 230 13.72 -8.16 -8.88
N TYR A 231 13.58 -9.40 -9.32
CA TYR A 231 14.22 -10.56 -8.72
C TYR A 231 14.91 -11.32 -9.82
N GLN A 232 16.24 -11.21 -9.87
CA GLN A 232 17.06 -11.74 -10.96
C GLN A 232 16.57 -11.19 -12.32
N GLY A 233 16.29 -9.88 -12.36
CA GLY A 233 15.78 -9.19 -13.55
C GLY A 233 14.32 -9.45 -13.90
N ARG A 234 13.58 -10.24 -13.10
CA ARG A 234 12.14 -10.47 -13.31
C ARG A 234 11.32 -9.46 -12.49
N PRO A 235 10.47 -8.63 -13.13
CA PRO A 235 9.62 -7.68 -12.40
C PRO A 235 8.64 -8.39 -11.46
N GLY A 236 8.51 -7.84 -10.25
CA GLY A 236 7.65 -8.37 -9.18
C GLY A 236 7.09 -7.24 -8.29
N HIS A 237 6.67 -7.60 -7.09
CA HIS A 237 6.27 -6.66 -6.03
C HIS A 237 7.36 -6.63 -4.95
N PRO A 238 7.55 -5.51 -4.23
CA PRO A 238 6.67 -4.34 -4.17
C PRO A 238 6.81 -3.40 -5.38
N VAL A 239 5.75 -2.62 -5.63
CA VAL A 239 5.70 -1.58 -6.67
C VAL A 239 5.34 -0.25 -6.03
N PHE A 240 6.14 0.78 -6.27
CA PHE A 240 5.80 2.16 -5.91
C PHE A 240 5.13 2.87 -7.09
N VAL A 241 3.99 3.50 -6.82
CA VAL A 241 3.25 4.32 -7.79
C VAL A 241 3.05 5.72 -7.21
N GLY A 242 3.66 6.71 -7.84
CA GLY A 242 3.51 8.12 -7.50
C GLY A 242 2.08 8.62 -7.69
N ARG A 243 1.68 9.59 -6.88
CA ARG A 243 0.31 10.14 -6.83
C ARG A 243 -0.23 10.58 -8.18
N GLU A 244 0.62 11.10 -9.06
CA GLU A 244 0.21 11.59 -10.39
C GLU A 244 -0.23 10.46 -11.33
N HIS A 245 0.15 9.22 -11.03
CA HIS A 245 -0.23 8.05 -11.84
C HIS A 245 -1.51 7.35 -11.37
N TRP A 246 -2.05 7.66 -10.19
CA TRP A 246 -3.12 6.84 -9.59
C TRP A 246 -4.40 6.81 -10.43
N ASN A 247 -4.86 7.98 -10.90
CA ASN A 247 -6.09 8.07 -11.69
C ASN A 247 -5.92 7.39 -13.06
N ALA A 248 -4.84 7.70 -13.77
CA ALA A 248 -4.56 7.10 -15.08
C ALA A 248 -4.39 5.58 -14.99
N LEU A 249 -3.68 5.08 -13.97
CA LEU A 249 -3.56 3.65 -13.72
C LEU A 249 -4.93 3.01 -13.41
N ALA A 250 -5.73 3.63 -12.54
CA ALA A 250 -7.05 3.13 -12.16
C ALA A 250 -8.03 3.07 -13.35
N ASP A 251 -7.91 4.01 -14.30
CA ASP A 251 -8.74 4.06 -15.51
C ASP A 251 -8.33 3.02 -16.56
N GLU A 252 -7.04 2.68 -16.64
CA GLU A 252 -6.52 1.72 -17.63
C GLU A 252 -6.73 0.26 -17.22
N ILE A 253 -6.62 -0.05 -15.93
CA ILE A 253 -6.72 -1.43 -15.42
C ILE A 253 -8.18 -1.93 -15.48
N THR A 254 -8.42 -2.92 -16.34
CA THR A 254 -9.76 -3.48 -16.57
C THR A 254 -9.72 -4.99 -16.73
N GLY A 255 -10.69 -5.69 -16.14
CA GLY A 255 -10.76 -7.16 -16.15
C GLY A 255 -9.49 -7.81 -15.60
N ASP A 256 -8.80 -8.58 -16.45
CA ASP A 256 -7.57 -9.30 -16.09
C ASP A 256 -6.28 -8.54 -16.42
N ARG A 257 -6.37 -7.32 -16.98
CA ARG A 257 -5.19 -6.49 -17.25
C ARG A 257 -4.73 -5.76 -15.99
N GLY A 258 -3.76 -6.35 -15.29
CA GLY A 258 -3.11 -5.72 -14.14
C GLY A 258 -2.19 -4.55 -14.51
N ALA A 259 -1.54 -3.94 -13.53
CA ALA A 259 -0.71 -2.74 -13.69
C ALA A 259 0.53 -2.91 -14.58
N ARG A 260 0.91 -4.13 -14.94
CA ARG A 260 2.16 -4.43 -15.65
C ARG A 260 2.31 -3.66 -16.97
N ALA A 261 1.28 -3.66 -17.82
CA ALA A 261 1.33 -2.97 -19.11
C ALA A 261 1.50 -1.45 -18.94
N TYR A 262 0.82 -0.88 -17.94
CA TYR A 262 0.96 0.52 -17.58
C TYR A 262 2.38 0.85 -17.13
N LEU A 263 2.95 0.04 -16.23
CA LEU A 263 4.32 0.22 -15.72
C LEU A 263 5.36 0.16 -16.86
N GLU A 264 5.23 -0.82 -17.76
CA GLU A 264 6.11 -0.95 -18.92
C GLU A 264 5.97 0.25 -19.88
N ALA A 265 4.74 0.68 -20.17
CA ALA A 265 4.48 1.79 -21.09
C ALA A 265 4.96 3.15 -20.55
N HIS A 266 4.96 3.33 -19.22
CA HIS A 266 5.36 4.58 -18.57
C HIS A 266 6.79 4.56 -18.03
N GLY A 267 7.58 3.54 -18.38
CA GLY A 267 9.00 3.47 -18.07
C GLY A 267 9.29 3.32 -16.58
N ALA A 268 8.53 2.47 -15.89
CA ALA A 268 8.79 2.16 -14.48
C ALA A 268 10.25 1.74 -14.27
N GLU A 269 10.89 2.38 -13.30
CA GLU A 269 12.26 2.07 -12.95
C GLU A 269 12.33 0.72 -12.22
N LEU A 270 13.28 -0.11 -12.62
CA LEU A 270 13.48 -1.44 -12.04
C LEU A 270 14.57 -1.42 -10.97
N VAL A 271 14.27 -1.96 -9.79
CA VAL A 271 15.21 -2.05 -8.65
C VAL A 271 15.40 -3.51 -8.26
N GLU A 272 16.63 -3.99 -8.25
CA GLU A 272 16.92 -5.39 -7.89
C GLU A 272 16.81 -5.61 -6.37
N CYS A 273 16.05 -6.64 -6.00
CA CYS A 273 15.77 -7.06 -4.61
C CYS A 273 16.06 -8.54 -4.36
N GLY A 274 16.65 -9.27 -5.32
CA GLY A 274 16.95 -10.70 -5.20
C GLY A 274 17.93 -11.10 -4.10
N ASP A 275 18.63 -10.14 -3.49
CA ASP A 275 19.46 -10.32 -2.29
C ASP A 275 18.64 -10.28 -0.98
N LEU A 276 17.40 -9.78 -1.02
CA LEU A 276 16.52 -9.61 0.14
C LEU A 276 15.39 -10.65 0.18
N GLY A 277 14.85 -11.01 -0.98
CA GLY A 277 13.71 -11.92 -1.12
C GLY A 277 13.71 -12.63 -2.47
N SER A 278 12.76 -13.53 -2.68
CA SER A 278 12.60 -14.25 -3.95
C SER A 278 11.57 -13.61 -4.90
N GLY A 279 10.66 -12.79 -4.35
CA GLY A 279 9.54 -12.22 -5.09
C GLY A 279 8.53 -13.24 -5.61
N ALA A 280 8.59 -14.48 -5.12
CA ALA A 280 7.74 -15.57 -5.57
C ALA A 280 6.41 -15.56 -4.82
N ASP A 281 5.30 -15.44 -5.56
CA ASP A 281 3.97 -15.59 -5.01
C ASP A 281 3.61 -17.07 -4.81
N VAL A 282 2.89 -17.37 -3.73
CA VAL A 282 2.44 -18.74 -3.46
C VAL A 282 1.07 -18.98 -4.09
N ASP A 283 1.02 -19.85 -5.08
CA ASP A 283 -0.20 -20.20 -5.83
C ASP A 283 -0.85 -21.52 -5.42
N ARG A 284 -0.11 -22.41 -4.75
CA ARG A 284 -0.59 -23.70 -4.25
C ARG A 284 0.03 -23.97 -2.88
N LEU A 285 -0.78 -24.51 -1.97
CA LEU A 285 -0.23 -25.13 -0.77
C LEU A 285 0.51 -26.39 -1.22
N LEU A 286 1.80 -26.47 -0.88
CA LEU A 286 2.49 -27.75 -0.93
C LEU A 286 1.74 -28.69 0.04
N PRO A 287 1.49 -29.96 -0.34
CA PRO A 287 0.90 -30.90 0.60
C PRO A 287 1.76 -30.95 1.86
N PRO A 288 1.16 -31.09 3.06
CA PRO A 288 1.93 -31.24 4.28
C PRO A 288 2.89 -32.41 4.06
N SER A 289 4.19 -32.17 4.28
CA SER A 289 5.22 -33.18 4.11
C SER A 289 4.80 -34.41 4.91
N GLY A 290 4.45 -35.48 4.21
CA GLY A 290 4.01 -36.71 4.84
C GLY A 290 5.05 -37.16 5.86
N GLY A 291 4.70 -37.08 7.14
CA GLY A 291 5.44 -37.75 8.18
C GLY A 291 5.40 -39.23 7.86
N THR A 292 6.55 -39.79 7.49
CA THR A 292 6.72 -41.24 7.46
C THR A 292 6.51 -41.74 8.88
N ALA A 293 5.45 -42.50 9.07
CA ALA A 293 5.21 -43.34 10.24
C ALA A 293 6.31 -44.39 10.39
#